data_AF-A0A3N5MJT2-F1
#
_entry.id   AF-A0A3N5MJT2-F1
#
_cell.length_a   1.000
_cell.length_b   1.000
_cell.length_c   1.000
_cell.angle_alpha   90.00
_cell.angle_beta   90.00
_cell.angle_gamma   90.00
#
_symmetry.space_group_name_H-M   'P 1'
#
loop_
_entity.id
_entity.type
_entity.pdbx_description
1 polymer ?
#
loop_
_entity_poly.entity_id
_entity_poly.type
_entity_poly.pdbx_seq_one_letter_code
_entity_poly.pdbx_strand_id
1 'polypeptide(L)'
;MKDNLDDVVERPRRYWKEDGLAELVIGTLFLLAALLFYIQTLSAAGSIGRALIDVLIPLLLVGMYLGSKRLVEMIKSRLTYPRTGYVAYRRPERKHSRLAIAVALTATLLITGVVFAVGPQALQWIPLLDGVLLGIIFIFIGQGAVRFSVLAAVSLLSGIALALQQVGGYLGHAAFFGLAGLALIVSGGLTLWSYLYRTRDLKEAANEQ
;
A
#
# COMPACT_ATOMS: atom_id res chain seq x y z
N MET A 1 -17.18 -2.90 32.67
CA MET A 1 -15.75 -2.65 32.97
C MET A 1 -14.78 -3.39 32.03
N LYS A 2 -15.22 -3.82 30.83
CA LYS A 2 -14.35 -4.36 29.76
C LYS A 2 -13.96 -3.30 28.71
N ASP A 3 -14.74 -2.22 28.59
CA ASP A 3 -14.53 -1.17 27.58
C ASP A 3 -13.22 -0.40 27.70
N ASN A 4 -12.61 -0.29 28.88
CA ASN A 4 -11.38 0.50 29.07
C ASN A 4 -10.09 -0.22 28.62
N LEU A 5 -10.09 -1.54 28.46
CA LEU A 5 -8.89 -2.28 28.05
C LEU A 5 -8.72 -2.29 26.53
N ASP A 6 -9.83 -2.40 25.79
CA ASP A 6 -9.81 -2.37 24.32
C ASP A 6 -9.40 -0.98 23.80
N ASP A 7 -9.86 0.09 24.46
CA ASP A 7 -9.54 1.48 24.10
C ASP A 7 -8.05 1.83 24.32
N VAL A 8 -7.40 1.21 25.30
CA VAL A 8 -5.95 1.37 25.57
C VAL A 8 -5.10 0.58 24.57
N VAL A 9 -5.60 -0.56 24.06
CA VAL A 9 -4.94 -1.39 23.05
C VAL A 9 -5.07 -0.80 21.63
N GLU A 10 -6.13 -0.02 21.36
CA GLU A 10 -6.32 0.64 20.05
C GLU A 10 -5.46 1.91 19.86
N ARG A 11 -5.08 2.62 20.93
CA ARG A 11 -4.24 3.84 20.84
C ARG A 11 -2.90 3.62 20.09
N PRO A 12 -2.11 2.57 20.37
CA PRO A 12 -0.89 2.27 19.60
C PRO A 12 -1.15 1.93 18.13
N ARG A 13 -2.31 1.33 17.81
CA ARG A 13 -2.71 1.01 16.42
C ARG A 13 -3.06 2.27 15.63
N ARG A 14 -3.67 3.28 16.26
CA ARG A 14 -3.93 4.59 15.65
C ARG A 14 -2.64 5.36 15.36
N TYR A 15 -1.65 5.31 16.26
CA TYR A 15 -0.39 6.07 16.08
C TYR A 15 0.43 5.68 14.84
N TRP A 16 0.40 4.41 14.42
CA TRP A 16 1.05 4.00 13.16
C TRP A 16 0.34 4.60 11.94
N LYS A 17 -0.99 4.76 12.03
CA LYS A 17 -1.82 5.29 10.95
C LYS A 17 -1.83 6.83 10.93
N GLU A 18 -1.52 7.50 12.03
CA GLU A 18 -1.76 8.95 12.17
C GLU A 18 -0.89 9.85 11.28
N ASP A 19 0.31 9.42 10.87
CA ASP A 19 1.27 10.31 10.21
C ASP A 19 1.37 10.19 8.69
N GLY A 20 0.65 9.24 8.05
CA GLY A 20 0.58 9.13 6.58
C GLY A 20 1.87 8.67 5.89
N LEU A 21 2.98 8.53 6.62
CA LEU A 21 4.29 8.14 6.07
C LEU A 21 4.29 6.73 5.48
N ALA A 22 3.57 5.80 6.11
CA ALA A 22 3.43 4.45 5.57
C ALA A 22 2.73 4.47 4.21
N GLU A 23 1.69 5.28 4.05
CA GLU A 23 0.96 5.42 2.78
C GLU A 23 1.85 6.03 1.69
N LEU A 24 2.67 7.03 2.02
CA LEU A 24 3.65 7.62 1.08
C LEU A 24 4.70 6.60 0.62
N VAL A 25 5.26 5.83 1.54
CA VAL A 25 6.26 4.79 1.22
C VAL A 25 5.64 3.70 0.34
N ILE A 26 4.46 3.20 0.71
CA ILE A 26 3.75 2.16 -0.05
C ILE A 26 3.38 2.70 -1.44
N GLY A 27 2.84 3.91 -1.51
CA GLY A 27 2.44 4.55 -2.77
C GLY A 27 3.62 4.78 -3.72
N THR A 28 4.77 5.21 -3.20
CA THR A 28 6.00 5.38 -4.00
C THR A 28 6.46 4.04 -4.61
N LEU A 29 6.37 2.96 -3.84
CA LEU A 29 6.73 1.63 -4.32
C LEU A 29 5.73 1.12 -5.36
N PHE A 30 4.45 1.44 -5.22
CA PHE A 30 3.44 1.14 -6.22
C PHE A 30 3.71 1.89 -7.53
N LEU A 31 4.15 3.15 -7.47
CA LEU A 31 4.60 3.87 -8.66
C LEU A 31 5.85 3.24 -9.30
N LEU A 32 6.80 2.75 -8.51
CA LEU A 32 7.96 2.02 -9.02
C LEU A 32 7.54 0.71 -9.70
N ALA A 33 6.62 -0.05 -9.09
CA ALA A 33 6.05 -1.24 -9.70
C ALA A 33 5.31 -0.92 -11.01
N ALA A 34 4.51 0.15 -11.02
CA ALA A 34 3.83 0.63 -12.22
C ALA A 34 4.80 0.96 -13.36
N LEU A 35 5.91 1.64 -13.03
CA LEU A 35 6.96 1.95 -14.00
C LEU A 35 7.61 0.67 -14.56
N LEU A 36 7.90 -0.31 -13.71
CA LEU A 36 8.47 -1.59 -14.14
C LEU A 36 7.51 -2.36 -15.06
N PHE A 37 6.23 -2.44 -14.70
CA PHE A 37 5.20 -3.03 -15.57
C PHE A 37 5.07 -2.28 -16.90
N TYR A 38 5.13 -0.95 -16.89
CA TYR A 38 5.11 -0.17 -18.12
C TYR A 38 6.32 -0.48 -19.00
N ILE A 39 7.53 -0.57 -18.43
CA ILE A 39 8.74 -0.99 -19.16
C ILE A 39 8.58 -2.40 -19.74
N GLN A 40 7.89 -3.31 -19.05
CA GLN A 40 7.59 -4.64 -19.60
C GLN A 40 6.68 -4.60 -20.82
N THR A 41 5.74 -3.65 -20.90
CA THR A 41 4.89 -3.50 -22.10
C THR A 41 5.69 -3.17 -23.35
N LEU A 42 6.77 -2.41 -23.19
CA LEU A 42 7.66 -1.98 -24.26
C LEU A 42 8.70 -3.05 -24.61
N SER A 43 8.87 -4.06 -23.75
CA SER A 43 9.92 -5.07 -23.89
C SER A 43 9.47 -6.24 -24.76
N ALA A 44 10.33 -6.67 -25.68
CA ALA A 44 10.06 -7.82 -26.55
C ALA A 44 9.79 -9.10 -25.73
N ALA A 45 8.79 -9.87 -26.17
CA ALA A 45 8.46 -11.16 -25.58
C ALA A 45 9.66 -12.12 -25.69
N GLY A 46 9.99 -12.81 -24.60
CA GLY A 46 11.13 -13.74 -24.54
C GLY A 46 12.50 -13.09 -24.29
N SER A 47 12.59 -11.77 -24.16
CA SER A 47 13.85 -11.11 -23.81
C SER A 47 14.27 -11.41 -22.36
N ILE A 48 15.58 -11.58 -22.13
CA ILE A 48 16.16 -11.76 -20.79
C ILE A 48 15.78 -10.58 -19.88
N GLY A 49 15.75 -9.36 -20.43
CA GLY A 49 15.35 -8.16 -19.69
C GLY A 49 13.94 -8.27 -19.12
N ARG A 50 12.97 -8.78 -19.90
CA ARG A 50 11.60 -9.00 -19.42
C ARG A 50 11.54 -10.06 -18.31
N ALA A 51 12.25 -11.17 -18.48
CA ALA A 51 12.34 -12.23 -17.47
C ALA A 51 12.97 -11.73 -16.15
N LEU A 52 13.99 -10.87 -16.22
CA LEU A 52 14.58 -10.24 -15.04
C LEU A 52 13.57 -9.34 -14.32
N ILE A 53 12.78 -8.54 -15.06
CA ILE A 53 11.76 -7.69 -14.45
C ILE A 53 10.64 -8.54 -13.82
N ASP A 54 10.24 -9.64 -14.46
CA ASP A 54 9.24 -10.58 -13.92
C ASP A 54 9.66 -11.15 -12.56
N VAL A 55 10.97 -11.36 -12.34
CA VAL A 55 11.51 -11.78 -11.03
C VAL A 55 11.68 -10.59 -10.06
N LEU A 56 12.08 -9.44 -10.59
CA LEU A 56 12.33 -8.23 -9.79
C LEU A 56 11.06 -7.71 -9.12
N ILE A 57 9.91 -7.75 -9.77
CA ILE A 57 8.66 -7.21 -9.23
C ILE A 57 8.22 -7.96 -7.95
N PRO A 58 8.09 -9.30 -7.93
CA PRO A 58 7.81 -10.05 -6.70
C PRO A 58 8.86 -9.79 -5.61
N LEU A 59 10.15 -9.73 -5.99
CA LEU A 59 11.23 -9.45 -5.05
C LEU A 59 11.09 -8.06 -4.44
N LEU A 60 10.69 -7.06 -5.23
CA LEU A 60 10.43 -5.69 -4.78
C LEU A 60 9.24 -5.67 -3.82
N LEU A 61 8.14 -6.37 -4.11
CA LEU A 61 6.97 -6.45 -3.23
C LEU A 61 7.28 -7.18 -1.90
N VAL A 62 8.04 -8.28 -1.95
CA VAL A 62 8.47 -9.00 -0.73
C VAL A 62 9.47 -8.16 0.06
N GLY A 63 10.47 -7.57 -0.62
CA GLY A 63 11.45 -6.67 -0.02
C GLY A 63 10.79 -5.46 0.63
N MET A 64 9.75 -4.91 0.00
CA MET A 64 8.90 -3.86 0.54
C MET A 64 8.21 -4.31 1.82
N TYR A 65 7.57 -5.48 1.84
CA TYR A 65 6.89 -5.94 3.06
C TYR A 65 7.89 -6.08 4.24
N LEU A 66 9.09 -6.60 3.98
CA LEU A 66 10.13 -6.76 5.01
C LEU A 66 10.79 -5.42 5.40
N GLY A 67 10.97 -4.51 4.45
CA GLY A 67 11.73 -3.27 4.58
C GLY A 67 10.91 -2.04 4.93
N SER A 68 9.63 -2.00 4.57
CA SER A 68 8.73 -0.85 4.76
C SER A 68 8.71 -0.36 6.20
N LYS A 69 8.70 -1.29 7.16
CA LYS A 69 8.80 -0.95 8.58
C LYS A 69 10.09 -0.19 8.91
N ARG A 70 11.25 -0.72 8.51
CA ARG A 70 12.55 -0.08 8.79
C ARG A 70 12.67 1.25 8.08
N LEU A 71 12.15 1.34 6.85
CA LEU A 71 12.17 2.55 6.06
C LEU A 71 11.29 3.63 6.71
N VAL A 72 10.07 3.28 7.13
CA VAL A 72 9.19 4.18 7.87
C VAL A 72 9.83 4.62 9.20
N GLU A 73 10.42 3.70 9.97
CA GLU A 73 11.12 4.04 11.22
C GLU A 73 12.32 4.97 10.98
N MET A 74 13.06 4.77 9.89
CA MET A 74 14.19 5.62 9.49
C MET A 74 13.74 7.01 9.03
N ILE A 75 12.60 7.10 8.33
CA ILE A 75 12.03 8.39 7.92
C ILE A 75 11.48 9.12 9.15
N LYS A 76 10.76 8.42 10.04
CA LYS A 76 10.23 8.98 11.29
C LYS A 76 11.34 9.51 12.19
N SER A 77 12.51 8.85 12.24
CA SER A 77 13.63 9.32 13.06
C SER A 77 14.23 10.65 12.60
N ARG A 78 14.08 11.00 11.32
CA ARG A 78 14.55 12.27 10.77
C ARG A 78 13.47 13.35 10.72
N LEU A 79 12.22 13.00 10.45
CA LEU A 79 11.12 13.98 10.27
C LEU A 79 10.25 14.16 11.51
N THR A 80 9.84 13.06 12.15
CA THR A 80 8.75 13.08 13.14
C THR A 80 9.27 13.10 14.57
N TYR A 81 10.25 12.27 14.90
CA TYR A 81 10.79 12.13 16.26
C TYR A 81 11.45 13.40 16.83
N PRO A 82 12.09 14.28 16.03
CA PRO A 82 12.60 15.55 16.54
C PRO A 82 11.50 16.50 17.05
N ARG A 83 10.23 16.30 16.64
CA ARG A 83 9.14 17.24 16.92
C ARG A 83 8.27 16.85 18.11
N THR A 84 8.01 15.57 18.34
CA THR A 84 7.02 15.11 19.35
C THR A 84 7.63 14.42 20.57
N GLY A 85 8.94 14.17 20.59
CA GLY A 85 9.54 13.22 21.52
C GLY A 85 9.15 11.78 21.18
N TYR A 86 10.07 10.84 21.41
CA TYR A 86 9.86 9.42 21.07
C TYR A 86 9.25 8.68 22.27
N VAL A 87 7.97 8.32 22.18
CA VAL A 87 7.34 7.37 23.13
C VAL A 87 7.10 6.05 22.40
N ALA A 88 7.95 5.06 22.70
CA ALA A 88 7.81 3.71 22.15
C ALA A 88 6.66 2.95 22.82
N TYR A 89 5.48 2.93 22.21
CA TYR A 89 4.39 2.06 22.67
C TYR A 89 4.58 0.60 22.20
N ARG A 90 4.13 -0.35 23.04
CA ARG A 90 4.27 -1.79 22.81
C ARG A 90 3.35 -2.25 21.66
N ARG A 91 3.89 -3.14 20.83
CA ARG A 91 3.47 -3.46 19.46
C ARG A 91 2.15 -4.26 19.38
N PRO A 92 1.24 -3.97 18.44
CA PRO A 92 0.18 -4.91 18.06
C PRO A 92 0.76 -6.13 17.32
N GLU A 93 0.11 -7.29 17.49
CA GLU A 93 0.62 -8.61 17.14
C GLU A 93 0.85 -8.87 15.63
N ARG A 94 1.87 -9.71 15.36
CA ARG A 94 2.38 -10.16 14.05
C ARG A 94 1.37 -10.90 13.14
N LYS A 95 0.16 -11.22 13.61
CA LYS A 95 -0.80 -12.10 12.91
C LYS A 95 -1.34 -11.49 11.60
N HIS A 96 -1.75 -10.23 11.60
CA HIS A 96 -2.34 -9.59 10.41
C HIS A 96 -1.33 -9.36 9.28
N SER A 97 -0.05 -9.19 9.65
CA SER A 97 1.07 -9.01 8.74
C SER A 97 1.33 -10.27 7.89
N ARG A 98 1.22 -11.47 8.50
CA ARG A 98 1.36 -12.75 7.80
C ARG A 98 0.19 -13.05 6.86
N LEU A 99 -1.02 -12.63 7.24
CA LEU A 99 -2.21 -12.77 6.39
C LEU A 99 -2.05 -11.94 5.11
N ALA A 100 -1.56 -10.70 5.20
CA ALA A 100 -1.31 -9.87 4.03
C ALA A 100 -0.28 -10.49 3.06
N ILE A 101 0.80 -11.09 3.60
CA ILE A 101 1.77 -11.84 2.76
C ILE A 101 1.10 -13.04 2.09
N ALA A 102 0.37 -13.84 2.88
CA ALA A 102 -0.28 -15.03 2.36
C ALA A 102 -1.25 -14.65 1.24
N VAL A 103 -2.07 -13.61 1.44
CA VAL A 103 -3.00 -13.09 0.45
C VAL A 103 -2.28 -12.58 -0.80
N ALA A 104 -1.18 -11.83 -0.66
CA ALA A 104 -0.41 -11.32 -1.80
C ALA A 104 0.27 -12.44 -2.59
N LEU A 105 0.89 -13.42 -1.92
CA LEU A 105 1.55 -14.56 -2.56
C LEU A 105 0.53 -15.48 -3.22
N THR A 106 -0.58 -15.78 -2.53
CA THR A 106 -1.66 -16.60 -3.07
C THR A 106 -2.30 -15.91 -4.28
N ALA A 107 -2.52 -14.60 -4.26
CA ALA A 107 -3.01 -13.89 -5.42
C ALA A 107 -2.03 -13.92 -6.59
N THR A 108 -0.74 -13.71 -6.34
CA THR A 108 0.30 -13.80 -7.38
C THR A 108 0.33 -15.19 -8.02
N LEU A 109 0.28 -16.25 -7.19
CA LEU A 109 0.25 -17.64 -7.65
C LEU A 109 -1.04 -17.98 -8.41
N LEU A 110 -2.19 -17.51 -7.93
CA LEU A 110 -3.49 -17.71 -8.58
C LEU A 110 -3.56 -16.99 -9.93
N ILE A 111 -3.12 -15.72 -10.00
CA ILE A 111 -3.08 -14.95 -11.24
C ILE A 111 -2.17 -15.67 -12.25
N THR A 112 -0.98 -16.08 -11.82
CA THR A 112 -0.04 -16.83 -12.66
C THR A 112 -0.68 -18.14 -13.15
N GLY A 113 -1.28 -18.92 -12.25
CA GLY A 113 -1.93 -20.20 -12.58
C GLY A 113 -3.13 -20.06 -13.53
N VAL A 114 -3.98 -19.05 -13.33
CA VAL A 114 -5.15 -18.77 -14.18
C VAL A 114 -4.72 -18.38 -15.60
N VAL A 115 -3.67 -17.58 -15.74
CA VAL A 115 -3.11 -17.20 -17.06
C VAL A 115 -2.61 -18.43 -17.81
N PHE A 116 -1.96 -19.37 -17.13
CA PHE A 116 -1.52 -20.64 -17.74
C PHE A 116 -2.69 -21.58 -18.10
N ALA A 117 -3.79 -21.56 -17.35
CA ALA A 117 -4.91 -22.49 -17.52
C ALA A 117 -5.98 -22.01 -18.53
N VAL A 118 -6.28 -20.71 -18.58
CA VAL A 118 -7.41 -20.16 -19.35
C VAL A 118 -6.96 -19.49 -20.66
N GLY A 119 -5.66 -19.23 -20.81
CA GLY A 119 -5.09 -18.60 -21.99
C GLY A 119 -5.08 -17.06 -21.93
N PRO A 120 -4.58 -16.39 -22.98
CA PRO A 120 -4.23 -14.96 -22.94
C PRO A 120 -5.42 -14.02 -22.69
N GLN A 121 -6.64 -14.44 -22.99
CA GLN A 121 -7.85 -13.64 -22.76
C GLN A 121 -8.10 -13.38 -21.26
N ALA A 122 -7.62 -14.26 -20.38
CA ALA A 122 -7.70 -14.06 -18.94
C ALA A 122 -6.89 -12.84 -18.46
N LEU A 123 -5.90 -12.39 -19.25
CA LEU A 123 -5.07 -11.22 -18.91
C LEU A 123 -5.87 -9.92 -18.79
N GLN A 124 -7.06 -9.83 -19.41
CA GLN A 124 -7.93 -8.65 -19.34
C GLN A 124 -8.61 -8.48 -17.98
N TRP A 125 -8.76 -9.57 -17.23
CA TRP A 125 -9.45 -9.57 -15.94
C TRP A 125 -8.50 -9.34 -14.76
N ILE A 126 -7.20 -9.30 -15.01
CA ILE A 126 -6.22 -9.17 -13.94
C ILE A 126 -6.34 -7.84 -13.17
N PRO A 127 -6.56 -6.67 -13.81
CA PRO A 127 -6.76 -5.43 -13.06
C PRO A 127 -7.96 -5.48 -12.11
N LEU A 128 -9.01 -6.22 -12.46
CA LEU A 128 -10.15 -6.45 -11.57
C LEU A 128 -9.72 -7.26 -10.33
N LEU A 129 -8.94 -8.31 -10.54
CA LEU A 129 -8.40 -9.12 -9.43
C LEU A 129 -7.50 -8.28 -8.52
N ASP A 130 -6.63 -7.46 -9.09
CA ASP A 130 -5.77 -6.55 -8.32
C ASP A 130 -6.61 -5.55 -7.50
N GLY A 131 -7.65 -4.98 -8.11
CA GLY A 131 -8.58 -4.05 -7.46
C GLY A 131 -9.36 -4.68 -6.31
N VAL A 132 -9.90 -5.88 -6.50
CA VAL A 132 -10.60 -6.64 -5.46
C VAL A 132 -9.65 -6.99 -4.33
N LEU A 133 -8.47 -7.54 -4.66
CA LEU A 133 -7.47 -7.95 -3.67
C LEU A 133 -7.01 -6.77 -2.82
N LEU A 134 -6.61 -5.68 -3.46
CA LEU A 134 -6.12 -4.49 -2.78
C LEU A 134 -7.24 -3.82 -1.96
N GLY A 135 -8.47 -3.82 -2.49
CA GLY A 135 -9.65 -3.37 -1.77
C GLY A 135 -9.89 -4.15 -0.48
N ILE A 136 -9.83 -5.48 -0.53
CA ILE A 136 -9.93 -6.35 0.65
C ILE A 136 -8.81 -6.04 1.64
N ILE A 137 -7.56 -5.92 1.17
CA ILE A 137 -6.41 -5.58 2.01
C ILE A 137 -6.63 -4.23 2.71
N PHE A 138 -7.11 -3.21 2.01
CA PHE A 138 -7.39 -1.91 2.62
C PHE A 138 -8.53 -1.94 3.62
N ILE A 139 -9.57 -2.73 3.40
CA ILE A 139 -10.65 -2.93 4.40
C ILE A 139 -10.08 -3.59 5.67
N PHE A 140 -9.27 -4.65 5.52
CA PHE A 140 -8.67 -5.35 6.66
C PHE A 140 -7.67 -4.49 7.43
N ILE A 141 -6.81 -3.75 6.73
CA ILE A 141 -5.85 -2.84 7.36
C ILE A 141 -6.58 -1.62 7.94
N GLY A 142 -7.67 -1.20 7.32
CA GLY A 142 -8.40 0.04 7.55
C GLY A 142 -9.27 0.11 8.79
N GLN A 143 -9.39 -0.97 9.58
CA GLN A 143 -10.21 -0.98 10.80
C GLN A 143 -9.92 0.25 11.67
N GLY A 144 -10.92 1.14 11.79
CA GLY A 144 -10.87 2.38 12.55
C GLY A 144 -10.52 3.68 11.79
N ALA A 145 -10.34 3.69 10.46
CA ALA A 145 -10.13 4.94 9.70
C ALA A 145 -10.83 4.95 8.33
N VAL A 146 -11.73 5.93 8.13
CA VAL A 146 -12.56 6.11 6.92
C VAL A 146 -11.73 6.18 5.63
N ARG A 147 -10.52 6.76 5.69
CA ARG A 147 -9.66 6.89 4.50
C ARG A 147 -9.29 5.56 3.86
N PHE A 148 -9.13 4.48 4.63
CA PHE A 148 -8.80 3.17 4.06
C PHE A 148 -10.02 2.55 3.36
N SER A 149 -11.24 2.85 3.81
CA SER A 149 -12.46 2.49 3.07
C SER A 149 -12.54 3.25 1.74
N VAL A 150 -12.13 4.52 1.72
CA VAL A 150 -12.01 5.31 0.47
C VAL A 150 -10.96 4.70 -0.46
N LEU A 151 -9.77 4.38 0.05
CA LEU A 151 -8.73 3.70 -0.75
C LEU A 151 -9.19 2.34 -1.27
N ALA A 152 -9.98 1.59 -0.49
CA ALA A 152 -10.55 0.33 -0.93
C ALA A 152 -11.52 0.52 -2.09
N ALA A 153 -12.43 1.50 -1.97
CA ALA A 153 -13.37 1.85 -3.03
C ALA A 153 -12.62 2.32 -4.30
N VAL A 154 -11.64 3.21 -4.16
CA VAL A 154 -10.81 3.69 -5.28
C VAL A 154 -10.11 2.53 -5.97
N SER A 155 -9.54 1.58 -5.23
CA SER A 155 -8.87 0.40 -5.79
C SER A 155 -9.84 -0.49 -6.55
N LEU A 156 -11.00 -0.80 -5.95
CA LEU A 156 -12.01 -1.63 -6.58
C LEU A 156 -12.53 -0.98 -7.87
N LEU A 157 -12.88 0.30 -7.82
CA LEU A 157 -13.38 1.06 -8.97
C LEU A 157 -12.34 1.17 -10.08
N SER A 158 -11.06 1.38 -9.73
CA SER A 158 -9.98 1.41 -10.72
C SER A 158 -9.81 0.05 -11.41
N GLY A 159 -9.85 -1.05 -10.65
CA GLY A 159 -9.78 -2.40 -11.22
C GLY A 159 -10.96 -2.73 -12.14
N ILE A 160 -12.18 -2.38 -11.74
CA ILE A 160 -13.39 -2.53 -12.57
C ILE A 160 -13.28 -1.68 -13.84
N ALA A 161 -12.91 -0.40 -13.73
CA ALA A 161 -12.80 0.50 -14.88
C ALA A 161 -11.79 -0.01 -15.92
N LEU A 162 -10.62 -0.47 -15.47
CA LEU A 162 -9.57 -1.01 -16.35
C LEU A 162 -10.01 -2.32 -17.03
N ALA A 163 -10.70 -3.21 -16.29
CA ALA A 163 -11.24 -4.44 -16.86
C ALA A 163 -12.33 -4.18 -17.90
N LEU A 164 -13.24 -3.21 -17.65
CA LEU A 164 -14.28 -2.81 -18.61
C LEU A 164 -13.70 -2.19 -19.89
N GLN A 165 -12.57 -1.48 -19.77
CA GLN A 165 -11.84 -0.93 -20.91
C GLN A 165 -10.98 -1.99 -21.63
N GLN A 166 -10.99 -3.25 -21.17
CA GLN A 166 -10.16 -4.35 -21.69
C GLN A 166 -8.66 -4.04 -21.68
N VAL A 167 -8.21 -3.19 -20.76
CA VAL A 167 -6.80 -2.85 -20.58
C VAL A 167 -6.14 -3.97 -19.77
N GLY A 168 -5.74 -5.04 -20.47
CA GLY A 168 -5.16 -6.25 -19.87
C GLY A 168 -3.63 -6.29 -19.86
N GLY A 169 -3.10 -7.40 -19.34
CA GLY A 169 -1.67 -7.70 -19.34
C GLY A 169 -0.85 -6.69 -18.51
N TYR A 170 0.40 -6.44 -18.90
CA TYR A 170 1.26 -5.54 -18.13
C TYR A 170 0.82 -4.09 -18.18
N LEU A 171 0.13 -3.65 -19.23
CA LEU A 171 -0.40 -2.29 -19.30
C LEU A 171 -1.52 -2.08 -18.28
N GLY A 172 -2.38 -3.09 -18.12
CA GLY A 172 -3.40 -3.11 -17.07
C GLY A 172 -2.81 -3.03 -15.67
N HIS A 173 -1.77 -3.83 -15.39
CA HIS A 173 -1.04 -3.75 -14.13
C HIS A 173 -0.38 -2.39 -13.92
N ALA A 174 0.30 -1.86 -14.95
CA ALA A 174 0.97 -0.56 -14.87
C ALA A 174 -0.03 0.55 -14.53
N ALA A 175 -1.18 0.58 -15.23
CA ALA A 175 -2.24 1.54 -14.97
C ALA A 175 -2.82 1.39 -13.55
N PHE A 176 -3.12 0.15 -13.13
CA PHE A 176 -3.68 -0.12 -11.81
C PHE A 176 -2.73 0.30 -10.68
N PHE A 177 -1.49 -0.17 -10.70
CA PHE A 177 -0.49 0.17 -9.67
C PHE A 177 -0.15 1.67 -9.70
N GLY A 178 -0.19 2.31 -10.88
CA GLY A 178 -0.02 3.75 -11.02
C GLY A 178 -1.13 4.53 -10.31
N LEU A 179 -2.39 4.20 -10.59
CA LEU A 179 -3.56 4.80 -9.95
C LEU A 179 -3.57 4.56 -8.44
N ALA A 180 -3.35 3.31 -8.01
CA ALA A 180 -3.31 2.96 -6.59
C ALA A 180 -2.15 3.65 -5.86
N GLY A 181 -0.97 3.75 -6.49
CA GLY A 181 0.20 4.44 -5.96
C GLY A 181 -0.04 5.94 -5.79
N LEU A 182 -0.64 6.59 -6.80
CA LEU A 182 -1.04 8.00 -6.71
C LEU A 182 -2.06 8.24 -5.61
N ALA A 183 -3.10 7.40 -5.50
CA ALA A 183 -4.12 7.52 -4.46
C ALA A 183 -3.52 7.41 -3.06
N LEU A 184 -2.57 6.48 -2.86
CA LEU A 184 -1.83 6.33 -1.60
C LEU A 184 -0.94 7.54 -1.30
N ILE A 185 -0.25 8.09 -2.30
CA ILE A 185 0.59 9.27 -2.10
C ILE A 185 -0.25 10.49 -1.73
N VAL A 186 -1.39 10.69 -2.39
CA VAL A 186 -2.31 11.79 -2.08
C VAL A 186 -2.88 11.62 -0.66
N SER A 187 -3.37 10.43 -0.31
CA SER A 187 -3.88 10.13 1.04
C SER A 187 -2.81 10.34 2.12
N GLY A 188 -1.62 9.78 1.90
CA GLY A 188 -0.51 9.86 2.83
C GLY A 188 0.03 11.27 2.98
N GLY A 189 0.15 12.01 1.86
CA GLY A 189 0.59 13.40 1.82
C GLY A 189 -0.37 14.33 2.54
N LEU A 190 -1.68 14.22 2.30
CA LEU A 190 -2.70 15.00 2.99
C LEU A 190 -2.72 14.70 4.50
N THR A 191 -2.56 13.43 4.87
CA THR A 191 -2.46 13.01 6.28
C THR A 191 -1.21 13.59 6.94
N LEU A 192 -0.05 13.45 6.31
CA LEU A 192 1.22 13.97 6.82
C LEU A 192 1.17 15.50 6.95
N TRP A 193 0.64 16.19 5.95
CA TRP A 193 0.51 17.65 5.99
C TRP A 193 -0.42 18.09 7.13
N SER A 194 -1.59 17.46 7.27
CA SER A 194 -2.52 17.71 8.37
C SER A 194 -1.92 17.43 9.75
N TYR A 195 -1.04 16.43 9.84
CA TYR A 195 -0.33 16.08 11.07
C TYR A 195 0.74 17.12 11.43
N LEU A 196 1.56 17.54 10.45
CA LEU A 196 2.60 18.55 10.65
C LEU A 196 2.02 19.93 10.98
N TYR A 197 0.86 20.27 10.43
CA TYR A 197 0.16 21.53 10.73
C TYR A 197 -0.32 21.55 12.18
N ARG A 198 -1.08 20.53 12.62
CA ARG A 198 -1.59 20.45 14.00
C ARG A 198 -0.48 20.41 15.06
N THR A 199 0.63 19.74 14.78
CA THR A 199 1.75 19.65 15.72
C THR A 199 2.57 20.93 15.82
N ARG A 200 2.49 21.82 14.81
CA ARG A 200 3.09 23.15 14.86
C ARG A 200 2.29 24.09 15.75
N ASP A 201 0.97 24.16 15.55
CA ASP A 201 0.08 25.03 16.31
C ASP A 201 0.15 24.74 17.83
N LEU A 202 0.23 23.45 18.18
CA LEU A 202 0.36 23.02 19.59
C LEU A 202 1.68 23.45 20.23
N LYS A 203 2.77 23.55 19.47
CA LYS A 203 4.07 24.04 19.98
C LYS A 203 4.06 25.55 20.18
N GLU A 204 3.43 26.29 19.27
CA GLU A 204 3.32 27.75 19.37
C GLU A 204 2.49 28.12 20.61
N ALA A 205 1.35 27.45 20.84
CA ALA A 205 0.52 27.65 22.03
C ALA A 205 1.20 27.29 23.37
N ALA A 206 2.11 26.31 23.37
CA ALA A 206 2.86 25.91 24.57
C ALA A 206 4.02 26.85 24.92
N ASN A 207 4.52 27.63 23.95
CA ASN A 207 5.58 28.62 24.16
C ASN A 207 5.03 30.01 24.56
N GLU A 208 3.73 30.24 24.41
CA GLU A 208 3.04 31.48 24.83
C GLU A 208 2.52 31.42 26.28
N GLN A 209 2.65 30.28 26.97
CA GLN A 209 2.33 30.07 28.39
C GLN A 209 3.58 30.14 29.27
#